data_AF-A0A930AAY1-F1
#
_entry.id   AF-A0A930AAY1-F1
#
_cell.length_a   1.000
_cell.length_b   1.000
_cell.length_c   1.000
_cell.angle_alpha   90.00
_cell.angle_beta   90.00
_cell.angle_gamma   90.00
#
_symmetry.space_group_name_H-M   'P 1'
#
loop_
_entity.id
_entity.type
_entity.pdbx_description
1 polymer ?
#
loop_
_entity_poly.entity_id
_entity_poly.type
_entity_poly.pdbx_seq_one_letter_code
_entity_poly.pdbx_strand_id
1 'polypeptide(L)' 'MVKGYIYIMTNLALQNMVKIGYAKDVEQRRKQLSTTALPYDYEIYATYENFWKS' A
#
# COMPACT_ATOMS: atom_id res chain seq x y z
N MET A 1 -6.29 5.42 -20.46
CA MET A 1 -6.79 5.48 -19.07
C MET A 1 -5.70 4.92 -18.18
N VAL A 2 -5.14 5.72 -17.28
CA VAL A 2 -4.09 5.23 -16.37
C VAL A 2 -4.78 4.49 -15.24
N LYS A 3 -4.62 3.16 -15.19
CA LYS A 3 -5.07 2.36 -14.05
C LYS A 3 -4.19 2.68 -12.86
N GLY A 4 -4.79 2.90 -11.70
CA GLY A 4 -4.07 2.93 -10.44
C GLY A 4 -4.94 2.44 -9.31
N TYR A 5 -4.35 2.29 -8.14
CA TYR A 5 -4.98 1.60 -7.02
C TYR A 5 -4.88 2.44 -5.77
N ILE A 6 -5.99 2.58 -5.06
CA ILE A 6 -5.97 2.98 -3.65
C ILE A 6 -5.70 1.71 -2.85
N TYR A 7 -4.64 1.69 -2.04
CA TYR A 7 -4.26 0.54 -1.23
C TYR A 7 -4.45 0.84 0.25
N ILE A 8 -4.77 -0.21 1.01
CA ILE A 8 -4.78 -0.24 2.47
C ILE A 8 -3.78 -1.31 2.88
N MET A 9 -2.77 -0.93 3.67
CA MET A 9 -1.74 -1.83 4.17
C MET A 9 -1.66 -1.79 5.69
N THR A 10 -1.29 -2.92 6.28
CA THR A 10 -1.07 -3.12 7.72
C THR A 10 0.35 -3.59 7.98
N ASN A 11 0.86 -3.34 9.18
CA ASN A 11 2.15 -3.85 9.63
C ASN A 11 2.02 -4.31 11.08
N LEU A 12 2.51 -5.51 11.41
CA LEU A 12 2.41 -6.07 12.76
C LEU A 12 3.11 -5.22 13.83
N ALA A 13 4.13 -4.43 13.47
CA ALA A 13 4.80 -3.51 14.38
C ALA A 13 3.92 -2.30 14.75
N LEU A 14 2.90 -1.99 13.95
CA LEU A 14 2.06 -0.81 14.08
C LEU A 14 0.63 -1.24 14.44
N GLN A 15 0.45 -1.72 15.66
CA GLN A 15 -0.87 -2.13 16.16
C GLN A 15 -1.87 -0.96 16.07
N ASN A 16 -3.08 -1.25 15.57
CA ASN A 16 -4.16 -0.28 15.36
C ASN A 16 -3.88 0.84 14.35
N MET A 17 -2.84 0.71 13.52
CA MET A 17 -2.56 1.66 12.45
C MET A 17 -2.71 1.00 11.08
N VAL A 18 -3.32 1.74 10.16
CA VAL A 18 -3.40 1.37 8.74
C VAL A 18 -2.74 2.45 7.90
N LYS A 19 -2.10 2.04 6.81
CA LYS A 19 -1.54 2.96 5.82
C LYS A 19 -2.42 2.93 4.58
N ILE A 20 -2.99 4.09 4.25
CA ILE A 20 -3.79 4.29 3.04
C ILE A 20 -2.97 5.14 2.07
N GLY A 21 -2.97 4.78 0.80
CA GLY A 21 -2.28 5.54 -0.24
C GLY A 21 -2.75 5.19 -1.64
N TYR A 22 -2.25 5.92 -2.64
CA TYR A 22 -2.46 5.64 -4.05
C TYR A 22 -1.14 5.20 -4.69
N ALA A 23 -1.18 4.14 -5.49
CA ALA A 23 -0.05 3.68 -6.28
C ALA A 23 -0.51 3.13 -7.63
N LYS A 24 0.31 3.32 -8.67
CA LYS A 24 0.11 2.62 -9.95
C LYS A 24 0.46 1.14 -9.84
N ASP A 25 1.50 0.82 -9.05
CA ASP A 25 1.93 -0.53 -8.72
C ASP A 25 2.01 -0.67 -7.20
N VAL A 26 1.03 -1.40 -6.63
CA VAL A 26 0.91 -1.60 -5.18
C VAL A 26 2.00 -2.52 -4.65
N GLU A 27 2.44 -3.52 -5.41
CA GLU A 27 3.48 -4.46 -4.98
C GLU A 27 4.85 -3.78 -4.94
N GLN A 28 5.16 -2.99 -5.96
CA GLN A 28 6.38 -2.18 -5.94
C GLN A 28 6.38 -1.23 -4.74
N ARG A 29 5.22 -0.60 -4.45
CA ARG A 29 5.07 0.28 -3.30
C ARG A 29 5.21 -0.45 -1.97
N ARG A 30 4.63 -1.66 -1.84
CA ARG A 30 4.76 -2.52 -0.66
C ARG A 30 6.23 -2.84 -0.38
N LYS A 31 6.98 -3.26 -1.40
CA LYS A 31 8.42 -3.55 -1.28
C LYS A 31 9.24 -2.34 -0.83
N GLN A 32 8.97 -1.15 -1.40
CA GLN A 32 9.63 0.08 -0.96
C GLN A 32 9.33 0.45 0.49
N LEU A 33 8.10 0.20 0.96
CA LEU A 33 7.71 0.46 2.34
C LEU A 33 8.30 -0.59 3.29
N SER A 34 8.37 -1.85 2.88
CA SER A 34 9.01 -2.94 3.61
C SER A 34 10.51 -2.77 3.81
N THR A 35 11.21 -2.00 2.97
CA THR A 35 12.64 -1.68 3.18
C THR A 35 12.89 -0.63 4.27
N THR A 36 11.85 -0.07 4.88
CA THR A 36 12.03 0.80 6.05
C THR A 36 12.35 -0.02 7.30
N ALA A 37 12.98 0.60 8.30
CA ALA A 37 13.52 -0.04 9.52
C ALA A 37 12.48 -0.69 10.46
N LEU A 38 11.30 -1.05 9.96
CA LEU A 38 10.29 -1.79 10.69
C LEU A 38 10.68 -3.28 10.75
N PRO A 39 10.38 -3.97 11.86
CA PRO A 39 10.74 -5.37 12.05
C PRO A 39 9.90 -6.36 11.23
N TYR A 40 8.82 -5.89 10.61
CA TYR A 40 7.91 -6.71 9.81
C TYR A 40 7.60 -6.02 8.48
N ASP A 41 7.25 -6.84 7.48
CA ASP A 41 6.79 -6.36 6.20
C ASP A 41 5.40 -5.72 6.27
N TYR A 42 5.12 -4.83 5.32
CA TYR A 42 3.74 -4.41 5.09
C TYR A 42 2.97 -5.50 4.35
N GLU A 43 1.77 -5.77 4.84
CA GLU A 43 0.79 -6.65 4.21
C GLU A 43 -0.32 -5.81 3.56
N ILE A 44 -0.81 -6.25 2.41
CA ILE A 44 -1.92 -5.61 1.71
C ILE A 44 -3.22 -6.16 2.31
N TYR A 45 -4.01 -5.28 2.90
CA TYR A 45 -5.33 -5.61 3.42
C TYR A 45 -6.40 -5.52 2.32
N ALA A 46 -6.38 -4.43 1.55
CA ALA A 46 -7.32 -4.21 0.44
C ALA A 46 -6.72 -3.30 -0.63
N THR A 47 -7.15 -3.50 -1.88
CA THR A 47 -6.86 -2.59 -3.00
C THR A 47 -8.14 -2.28 -3.75
N TYR A 48 -8.29 -1.01 -4.13
CA TYR A 48 -9.40 -0.51 -4.93
C TYR A 48 -8.85 0.03 -6.24
N GLU A 49 -9.21 -0.60 -7.36
CA GLU A 49 -8.89 -0.08 -8.68
C GLU A 49 -9.64 1.24 -8.89
N ASN A 50 -8.90 2.28 -9.24
CA ASN A 50 -9.43 3.60 -9.52
C ASN A 50 -9.03 4.02 -10.94
N PHE A 51 -10.02 4.41 -11.72
CA PHE A 51 -9.86 4.96 -13.06
C PHE A 51 -9.97 6.48 -12.98
N TRP A 52 -9.08 7.11 -12.22
CA TRP A 52 -9.07 8.57 -12.15
C TRP A 52 -8.68 9.14 -13.52
N LYS A 53 -9.55 9.98 -14.09
CA LYS A 53 -9.21 10.75 -15.29
C LYS A 53 -8.27 11.88 -14.85
N SER A 54 -6.97 11.71 -15.08
CA SER A 54 -6.05 12.85 -15.09
C SER A 54 -6.41 13.81 -16.21
#